data_AF-A0A949I5U3-F1
#
_entry.id   AF-A0A949I5U3-F1
#
_cell.length_a   1.000
_cell.length_b   1.000
_cell.length_c   1.000
_cell.angle_alpha   90.00
_cell.angle_beta   90.00
_cell.angle_gamma   90.00
#
_symmetry.space_group_name_H-M   'P 1'
#
loop_
_entity.id
_entity.type
_entity.pdbx_description
1 polymer ?
#
loop_
_entity_poly.entity_id
_entity_poly.type
_entity_poly.pdbx_seq_one_letter_code
_entity_poly.pdbx_strand_id
1 'polypeptide(L)'
;TELQRLWQREMLNAVYTPRWVRCATPEGDVTALTFTLQRRHPSYVGHLPNAEVLRIFRQARGRYGSTWDYVRQTHDALEHIGIHDGPLDRLVKLGREAGL
;
A
#
# COMPACT_ATOMS: atom_id res chain seq x y z
N THR A 1 -0.96 24.43 -2.77
CA THR A 1 -2.13 23.62 -3.19
C THR A 1 -2.02 22.22 -2.62
N GLU A 2 -3.11 21.45 -2.57
CA GLU A 2 -3.06 20.04 -2.12
C GLU A 2 -2.11 19.18 -2.95
N LEU A 3 -2.02 19.45 -4.27
CA LEU A 3 -1.07 18.76 -5.15
C LEU A 3 0.39 18.97 -4.75
N GLN A 4 0.79 20.19 -4.35
CA GLN A 4 2.16 20.46 -3.92
C GLN A 4 2.52 19.70 -2.63
N ARG A 5 1.59 19.62 -1.67
CA ARG A 5 1.80 18.88 -0.42
C ARG A 5 1.93 17.38 -0.69
N LEU A 6 1.04 16.84 -1.53
CA LEU A 6 1.09 15.44 -1.95
C LEU A 6 2.41 15.13 -2.66
N TRP A 7 2.80 15.98 -3.62
CA TRP A 7 4.05 15.81 -4.37
C TRP A 7 5.27 15.80 -3.46
N GLN A 8 5.36 16.73 -2.51
CA GLN A 8 6.46 16.77 -1.53
C GLN A 8 6.52 15.50 -0.70
N ARG A 9 5.37 14.95 -0.27
CA ARG A 9 5.33 13.71 0.54
C ARG A 9 5.77 12.49 -0.27
N GLU A 10 5.24 12.30 -1.46
CA GLU A 10 5.45 11.07 -2.24
C GLU A 10 6.80 11.04 -2.98
N MET A 11 7.31 12.21 -3.39
CA MET A 11 8.54 12.29 -4.19
C MET A 11 9.82 12.46 -3.36
N LEU A 12 9.72 12.58 -2.03
CA LEU A 12 10.84 12.94 -1.16
C LEU A 12 12.01 11.93 -1.22
N ASN A 13 11.70 10.63 -1.34
CA ASN A 13 12.69 9.56 -1.38
C ASN A 13 12.90 8.97 -2.78
N ALA A 14 12.30 9.57 -3.83
CA ALA A 14 12.32 9.10 -5.22
C ALA A 14 11.93 7.62 -5.45
N VAL A 15 11.32 6.96 -4.46
CA VAL A 15 10.91 5.55 -4.52
C VAL A 15 9.74 5.36 -5.50
N TYR A 16 8.88 6.37 -5.62
CA TYR A 16 7.73 6.33 -6.51
C TYR A 16 7.99 7.00 -7.85
N THR A 17 7.35 6.46 -8.90
CA THR A 17 7.23 7.05 -10.23
C THR A 17 5.80 7.56 -10.42
N PRO A 18 5.60 8.87 -10.66
CA PRO A 18 4.29 9.42 -10.98
C PRO A 18 3.84 8.96 -12.37
N ARG A 19 2.56 8.62 -12.50
CA ARG A 19 1.94 8.20 -13.77
C ARG A 19 0.54 8.79 -13.90
N TRP A 20 0.21 9.21 -15.12
CA TRP A 20 -1.17 9.51 -15.50
C TRP A 20 -1.85 8.22 -15.95
N VAL A 21 -3.00 7.91 -15.37
CA VAL A 21 -3.79 6.72 -15.69
C VAL A 21 -5.23 7.12 -15.99
N ARG A 22 -5.91 6.31 -16.81
CA ARG A 22 -7.35 6.42 -17.05
C ARG A 22 -8.08 5.65 -15.96
N CYS A 23 -9.04 6.27 -15.29
CA CYS A 23 -9.87 5.63 -14.28
C CYS A 23 -11.34 5.73 -14.72
N ALA A 24 -12.07 4.61 -14.66
CA ALA A 24 -13.51 4.63 -14.84
C ALA A 24 -14.19 5.09 -13.55
N THR A 25 -15.13 6.03 -13.66
CA THR A 25 -16.04 6.41 -12.55
C THR A 25 -17.49 6.26 -13.02
N PRO A 26 -18.48 6.29 -12.09
CA PRO A 26 -19.90 6.25 -12.47
C PRO A 26 -20.31 7.38 -13.43
N GLU A 27 -19.62 8.53 -13.38
CA GLU A 27 -19.86 9.70 -14.23
C GLU A 27 -19.09 9.65 -15.56
N GLY A 28 -18.26 8.63 -15.76
CA GLY A 28 -17.43 8.43 -16.93
C GLY A 28 -15.94 8.38 -16.61
N ASP A 29 -15.14 8.21 -17.65
CA ASP A 29 -13.71 8.05 -17.46
C ASP A 29 -13.02 9.40 -17.14
N VAL A 30 -12.11 9.38 -16.17
CA VAL A 30 -11.26 10.52 -15.77
C VAL A 30 -9.77 10.20 -15.94
N THR A 31 -8.93 11.24 -15.98
CA THR A 31 -7.46 11.08 -15.94
C THR A 31 -6.97 11.40 -14.52
N ALA A 32 -6.35 10.43 -13.88
CA ALA A 32 -5.86 10.55 -12.51
C ALA A 32 -4.32 10.49 -12.47
N LEU A 33 -3.72 11.28 -11.58
CA LEU A 33 -2.31 11.14 -11.22
C LEU A 33 -2.17 10.09 -10.11
N THR A 34 -1.31 9.10 -10.32
CA THR A 34 -0.99 8.06 -9.32
C THR A 34 0.51 7.91 -9.13
N PHE A 35 0.93 7.41 -7.98
CA PHE A 35 2.32 7.18 -7.60
C PHE A 35 2.56 5.68 -7.51
N THR A 36 3.46 5.17 -8.36
CA THR A 36 3.70 3.73 -8.53
C THR A 36 5.12 3.35 -8.16
N LEU A 37 5.32 2.18 -7.56
CA LEU A 37 6.66 1.61 -7.35
C LEU A 37 7.04 0.75 -8.56
N GLN A 38 8.18 1.06 -9.21
CA GLN A 38 8.67 0.25 -10.31
C GLN A 38 9.24 -1.08 -9.79
N ARG A 39 8.93 -2.20 -10.45
CA ARG A 39 9.45 -3.53 -10.07
C ARG A 39 10.98 -3.65 -10.08
N ARG A 40 11.67 -2.80 -10.85
CA ARG A 40 13.14 -2.74 -10.93
C ARG A 40 13.78 -1.87 -9.84
N HIS A 41 12.97 -1.18 -9.04
CA HIS A 41 13.49 -0.28 -8.01
C HIS A 41 14.12 -1.10 -6.87
N PRO A 42 15.26 -0.69 -6.29
CA PRO A 42 15.91 -1.44 -5.21
C PRO A 42 15.03 -1.69 -3.97
N SER A 43 14.07 -0.81 -3.71
CA SER A 43 13.08 -0.96 -2.62
C SER A 43 11.92 -1.92 -2.94
N TYR A 44 11.83 -2.47 -4.16
CA TYR A 44 10.82 -3.47 -4.50
C TYR A 44 11.31 -4.85 -4.06
N VAL A 45 10.74 -5.36 -2.96
CA VAL A 45 11.13 -6.64 -2.36
C VAL A 45 10.48 -7.86 -3.02
N GLY A 46 9.59 -7.66 -4.00
CA GLY A 46 8.91 -8.75 -4.69
C GLY A 46 8.04 -9.60 -3.77
N HIS A 47 8.00 -10.91 -4.04
CA HIS A 47 7.31 -11.86 -3.19
C HIS A 47 8.19 -12.23 -2.00
N LEU A 48 7.64 -12.10 -0.79
CA LEU A 48 8.29 -12.51 0.45
C LEU A 48 7.67 -13.82 0.96
N PRO A 49 8.48 -14.79 1.41
CA PRO A 49 7.96 -15.97 2.09
C PRO A 49 7.14 -15.59 3.34
N ASN A 50 6.11 -16.37 3.67
CA ASN A 50 5.23 -16.11 4.81
C ASN A 50 5.98 -15.90 6.14
N ALA A 51 7.03 -16.69 6.40
CA ALA A 51 7.85 -16.55 7.60
C ALA A 51 8.50 -15.16 7.71
N GLU A 52 8.95 -14.61 6.58
CA GLU A 52 9.58 -13.30 6.51
C GLU A 52 8.55 -12.17 6.67
N VAL A 53 7.38 -12.31 6.04
CA VAL A 53 6.25 -11.39 6.24
C VAL A 53 5.84 -11.32 7.71
N LEU A 54 5.69 -12.47 8.37
CA LEU A 54 5.33 -12.52 9.79
C LEU A 54 6.42 -11.92 10.69
N ARG A 55 7.69 -12.15 10.35
CA ARG A 55 8.82 -11.51 11.04
C ARG A 55 8.73 -10.00 10.94
N ILE A 56 8.47 -9.47 9.74
CA ILE A 56 8.26 -8.03 9.50
C ILE A 56 7.09 -7.51 10.33
N PHE A 57 5.93 -8.17 10.29
CA PHE A 57 4.75 -7.74 11.05
C PHE A 57 5.01 -7.65 12.57
N ARG A 58 5.80 -8.59 13.12
CA ARG A 58 6.14 -8.61 14.55
C ARG A 58 7.14 -7.53 14.96
N GLN A 59 8.04 -7.12 14.07
CA GLN A 59 9.23 -6.34 14.42
C GLN A 59 9.22 -4.91 13.86
N ALA A 60 8.68 -4.70 12.67
CA ALA A 60 8.80 -3.44 11.95
C ALA A 60 7.84 -2.38 12.52
N ARG A 61 8.43 -1.29 13.03
CA ARG A 61 7.73 -0.11 13.53
C ARG A 61 8.41 1.17 13.04
N GLY A 62 7.62 2.09 12.52
CA GLY A 62 8.06 3.42 12.09
C GLY A 62 7.34 4.52 12.86
N ARG A 63 7.54 5.77 12.40
CA ARG A 63 6.94 6.98 13.00
C ARG A 63 5.41 6.92 13.10
N TYR A 64 4.75 6.15 12.22
CA TYR A 64 3.29 6.08 12.11
C TYR A 64 2.69 4.78 12.64
N GLY A 65 3.46 3.95 13.34
CA GLY A 65 3.01 2.66 13.90
C GLY A 65 3.71 1.46 13.28
N SER A 66 3.16 0.26 13.54
CA SER A 66 3.71 -0.99 13.01
C SER A 66 3.28 -1.26 11.57
N THR A 67 4.06 -2.05 10.85
CA THR A 67 3.65 -2.53 9.51
C THR A 67 2.35 -3.34 9.58
N TRP A 68 2.13 -4.08 10.67
CA TRP A 68 0.89 -4.83 10.89
C TRP A 68 -0.33 -3.89 11.02
N ASP A 69 -0.21 -2.83 11.82
CA ASP A 69 -1.27 -1.83 11.96
C ASP A 69 -1.61 -1.18 10.62
N TYR A 70 -0.59 -0.84 9.84
CA TYR A 70 -0.78 -0.28 8.50
C TYR A 70 -1.55 -1.22 7.58
N VAL A 71 -1.15 -2.50 7.51
CA VAL A 71 -1.82 -3.52 6.68
C VAL A 71 -3.28 -3.68 7.09
N ARG A 72 -3.55 -3.84 8.40
CA ARG A 72 -4.91 -4.04 8.91
C ARG A 72 -5.80 -2.83 8.67
N GLN A 73 -5.32 -1.63 9.00
CA GLN A 73 -6.10 -0.40 8.81
C GLN A 73 -6.37 -0.11 7.34
N THR A 74 -5.40 -0.40 6.45
CA THR A 74 -5.60 -0.25 5.01
C THR A 74 -6.67 -1.23 4.51
N HIS A 75 -6.63 -2.49 4.94
CA HIS A 75 -7.64 -3.49 4.61
C HIS A 75 -9.03 -3.04 5.07
N ASP A 76 -9.17 -2.68 6.35
CA ASP A 76 -10.45 -2.26 6.93
C ASP A 76 -11.01 -1.01 6.21
N ALA A 77 -10.14 -0.06 5.84
CA ALA A 77 -10.55 1.13 5.11
C ALA A 77 -11.00 0.83 3.67
N LEU A 78 -10.32 -0.08 2.97
CA LEU A 78 -10.71 -0.50 1.62
C LEU A 78 -12.04 -1.26 1.64
N GLU A 79 -12.21 -2.19 2.58
CA GLU A 79 -13.49 -2.91 2.74
C GLU A 79 -14.64 -1.95 3.03
N HIS A 80 -14.44 -0.95 3.89
CA HIS A 80 -15.47 0.01 4.24
C HIS A 80 -16.00 0.82 3.05
N ILE A 81 -15.16 1.05 2.03
CA ILE A 81 -15.54 1.74 0.79
C ILE A 81 -15.87 0.78 -0.36
N GLY A 82 -15.98 -0.52 -0.08
CA GLY A 82 -16.36 -1.55 -1.05
C GLY A 82 -15.25 -1.97 -2.02
N ILE A 83 -13.99 -1.71 -1.68
CA ILE A 83 -12.83 -2.18 -2.47
C ILE A 83 -12.28 -3.46 -1.84
N HIS A 84 -12.29 -4.55 -2.60
CA HIS A 84 -11.71 -5.83 -2.19
C HIS A 84 -10.30 -6.02 -2.77
N ASP A 85 -9.30 -6.21 -1.92
CA ASP A 85 -7.90 -6.40 -2.30
C ASP A 85 -7.41 -7.79 -1.87
N GLY A 86 -7.52 -8.76 -2.77
CA GLY A 86 -7.17 -10.15 -2.48
C GLY A 86 -5.73 -10.38 -1.96
N PRO A 87 -4.69 -9.70 -2.48
CA PRO A 87 -3.36 -9.70 -1.86
C PRO A 87 -3.36 -9.25 -0.39
N LEU A 88 -4.05 -8.16 -0.07
CA LEU A 88 -4.11 -7.63 1.28
C LEU A 88 -4.91 -8.55 2.22
N ASP A 89 -6.01 -9.13 1.75
CA ASP A 89 -6.81 -10.13 2.48
C ASP A 89 -5.94 -11.32 2.91
N ARG A 90 -5.08 -11.81 2.00
CA ARG A 90 -4.15 -12.92 2.30
C ARG A 90 -3.14 -12.54 3.39
N LEU A 91 -2.64 -11.30 3.38
CA LEU A 91 -1.72 -10.82 4.40
C LEU A 91 -2.41 -10.69 5.77
N VAL A 92 -3.63 -10.16 5.81
CA VAL A 92 -4.43 -10.06 7.04
C VAL A 92 -4.76 -11.44 7.59
N LYS A 93 -5.19 -12.38 6.74
CA LYS A 93 -5.44 -13.77 7.13
C LYS A 93 -4.19 -14.43 7.71
N LEU A 94 -3.05 -14.31 7.01
CA LEU A 94 -1.76 -14.84 7.48
C LEU A 94 -1.39 -14.30 8.87
N GLY A 95 -1.56 -12.99 9.09
CA GLY A 95 -1.26 -12.38 10.38
C GLY A 95 -2.14 -12.91 11.50
N ARG A 96 -3.47 -12.96 11.28
CA ARG A 96 -4.45 -13.47 12.25
C ARG A 96 -4.21 -14.94 12.61
N GLU A 97 -3.93 -15.79 11.62
CA GLU A 97 -3.60 -17.21 11.83
C GLU A 97 -2.31 -17.40 12.64
N ALA A 98 -1.39 -16.43 12.59
CA ALA A 98 -0.14 -16.41 13.34
C ALA A 98 -0.23 -15.72 14.72
N GLY A 99 -1.44 -15.34 15.14
CA GLY A 99 -1.73 -14.74 16.45
C GLY A 99 -1.34 -13.26 16.58
N LEU A 100 -1.31 -12.52 15.47
CA LEU A 100 -1.14 -11.06 15.44
C LEU A 100 -2.47 -10.30 15.58
#